data_AF-A0A2V5THJ3-F1
#
_entry.id   AF-A0A2V5THJ3-F1
#
_cell.length_a   1.000
_cell.length_b   1.000
_cell.length_c   1.000
_cell.angle_alpha   90.00
_cell.angle_beta   90.00
_cell.angle_gamma   90.00
#
_symmetry.space_group_name_H-M   'P 1'
#
loop_
_entity.id
_entity.type
_entity.pdbx_description
1 polymer ?
#
loop_
_entity_poly.entity_id
_entity_poly.type
_entity_poly.pdbx_seq_one_letter_code
_entity_poly.pdbx_strand_id
1 'polypeptide(L)'
;EQHSAIDSAADNLYLATVGSPNTGPAQLGLKKFFDMMPNLKASDFDYIIFDMPPLSQTSPTWGMAAFMDKLLLVVEAEKDNRDLIRRGYGKLVAGRDNVAVMVNKARSYVPKWLELE
;
A
#
# COMPACT_ATOMS: atom_id res chain seq x y z
N GLU A 1 -24.38 -17.85 -6.56
CA GLU A 1 -23.40 -16.77 -6.58
C GLU A 1 -23.44 -16.07 -5.23
N GLN A 2 -22.44 -16.28 -4.37
CA GLN A 2 -22.37 -15.62 -3.07
C GLN A 2 -21.58 -14.33 -3.25
N HIS A 3 -22.30 -13.22 -3.38
CA HIS A 3 -21.70 -11.90 -3.22
C HIS A 3 -21.29 -11.79 -1.74
N SER A 4 -19.99 -11.91 -1.47
CA SER A 4 -19.46 -11.53 -0.16
C SER A 4 -19.74 -10.04 -0.01
N ALA A 5 -20.66 -9.68 0.89
CA ALA A 5 -20.89 -8.28 1.24
C ALA A 5 -19.55 -7.69 1.73
N ILE A 6 -19.21 -6.50 1.28
CA ILE A 6 -18.06 -5.78 1.84
C ILE A 6 -18.49 -5.31 3.24
N ASP A 7 -17.76 -5.70 4.26
CA ASP A 7 -18.10 -5.34 5.63
C ASP A 7 -17.88 -3.84 5.85
N SER A 8 -18.88 -3.17 6.42
CA SER A 8 -18.75 -1.77 6.85
C SER A 8 -17.95 -1.71 8.16
N ALA A 9 -16.84 -0.99 8.16
CA ALA A 9 -16.02 -0.77 9.34
C ALA A 9 -16.39 0.52 10.09
N ALA A 10 -16.88 1.53 9.35
CA ALA A 10 -17.41 2.80 9.87
C ALA A 10 -18.25 3.49 8.79
N ASP A 11 -18.83 4.65 9.10
CA ASP A 11 -19.55 5.46 8.12
C ASP A 11 -18.66 5.80 6.91
N ASN A 12 -19.10 5.45 5.71
CA ASN A 12 -18.37 5.60 4.44
C ASN A 12 -17.00 4.89 4.39
N LEU A 13 -16.78 3.89 5.25
CA LEU A 13 -15.56 3.08 5.27
C LEU A 13 -15.88 1.59 5.19
N TYR A 14 -15.47 0.99 4.09
CA TYR A 14 -15.73 -0.41 3.77
C TYR A 14 -14.41 -1.18 3.69
N LEU A 15 -14.39 -2.39 4.27
CA LEU A 15 -13.18 -3.21 4.36
C LEU A 15 -13.35 -4.50 3.55
N ALA A 16 -12.42 -4.71 2.62
CA ALA A 16 -12.24 -6.00 1.95
C ALA A 16 -10.97 -6.66 2.47
N THR A 17 -11.09 -7.84 3.08
CA THR A 17 -9.95 -8.59 3.61
C THR A 17 -9.50 -9.67 2.65
N VAL A 18 -8.22 -10.01 2.69
CA VAL A 18 -7.73 -11.24 2.05
C VAL A 18 -8.30 -12.45 2.82
N GLY A 19 -8.78 -13.45 2.08
CA GLY A 19 -9.36 -14.66 2.68
C GLY A 19 -8.39 -15.40 3.62
N SER A 20 -8.93 -16.28 4.47
CA SER A 20 -8.18 -16.99 5.50
C SER A 20 -6.88 -17.65 4.98
N PRO A 21 -5.76 -17.54 5.71
CA PRO A 21 -4.49 -18.15 5.31
C PRO A 21 -4.52 -19.69 5.19
N ASN A 22 -5.59 -20.35 5.67
CA ASN A 22 -5.79 -21.80 5.52
C ASN A 22 -6.29 -22.23 4.13
N THR A 23 -6.65 -21.29 3.26
CA THR A 23 -7.02 -21.55 1.85
C THR A 23 -5.84 -21.31 0.90
N GLY A 24 -4.72 -21.99 1.16
CA GLY A 24 -3.48 -21.79 0.38
C GLY A 24 -2.96 -20.35 0.47
N PRO A 25 -1.85 -20.01 -0.20
CA PRO A 25 -1.44 -18.62 -0.25
C PRO A 25 -2.62 -17.86 -0.87
N ALA A 26 -3.07 -16.79 -0.19
CA ALA A 26 -4.00 -15.81 -0.72
C ALA A 26 -3.32 -15.08 -1.90
N GLN A 27 -3.03 -15.84 -2.95
CA GLN A 27 -2.69 -15.37 -4.26
C GLN A 27 -4.04 -14.93 -4.82
N LEU A 28 -4.47 -13.73 -4.45
CA LEU A 28 -5.14 -12.92 -5.43
C LEU A 28 -4.12 -12.77 -6.56
N GLY A 29 -4.12 -13.73 -7.48
CA GLY A 29 -3.21 -13.76 -8.60
C GLY A 29 -3.36 -12.43 -9.31
N LEU A 30 -2.25 -11.84 -9.75
CA LEU A 30 -2.24 -10.54 -10.42
C LEU A 30 -3.36 -10.42 -11.46
N LYS A 31 -3.67 -11.52 -12.18
CA LYS A 31 -4.83 -11.62 -13.08
C LYS A 31 -6.19 -11.31 -12.43
N LYS A 32 -6.55 -11.95 -11.31
CA LYS A 32 -7.84 -11.71 -10.64
C LYS A 32 -7.92 -10.28 -10.12
N PHE A 33 -6.81 -9.75 -9.61
CA PHE A 33 -6.71 -8.34 -9.24
C PHE A 33 -6.96 -7.41 -10.44
N PHE A 34 -6.38 -7.72 -11.59
CA PHE A 34 -6.60 -6.96 -12.83
C PHE A 34 -8.04 -7.04 -13.32
N ASP A 35 -8.65 -8.23 -13.28
CA ASP A 35 -10.03 -8.43 -13.73
C ASP A 35 -11.02 -7.61 -12.86
N MET A 36 -10.68 -7.31 -11.60
CA MET A 36 -11.50 -6.50 -10.69
C MET A 36 -11.29 -4.99 -10.85
N MET A 37 -10.14 -4.55 -11.38
CA MET A 37 -9.77 -3.14 -11.46
C MET A 37 -10.81 -2.25 -12.18
N PRO A 38 -11.42 -2.67 -13.31
CA PRO A 38 -12.46 -1.87 -13.96
C PRO A 38 -13.66 -1.60 -13.07
N ASN A 39 -14.09 -2.60 -12.29
CA ASN A 39 -15.24 -2.47 -11.39
C ASN A 39 -14.91 -1.54 -10.21
N LEU A 40 -13.68 -1.60 -9.70
CA LEU A 40 -13.22 -0.68 -8.65
C LEU A 40 -13.17 0.77 -9.16
N LYS A 41 -12.69 0.98 -10.39
CA LYS A 41 -12.67 2.32 -11.01
C LYS A 41 -14.06 2.86 -11.36
N ALA A 42 -15.02 1.99 -11.64
CA ALA A 42 -16.40 2.36 -11.94
C ALA A 42 -17.29 2.48 -10.68
N SER A 43 -16.75 2.17 -9.50
CA SER A 43 -17.49 2.26 -8.25
C SER A 43 -17.69 3.70 -7.79
N ASP A 44 -18.68 3.93 -6.93
CA ASP A 44 -19.00 5.24 -6.35
C ASP A 44 -18.07 5.63 -5.18
N PHE A 45 -16.95 4.92 -4.99
CA PHE A 45 -15.98 5.26 -3.95
C PHE A 45 -15.07 6.40 -4.42
N ASP A 46 -14.98 7.46 -3.61
CA ASP A 46 -14.04 8.56 -3.87
C ASP A 46 -12.57 8.11 -3.79
N TYR A 47 -12.28 7.18 -2.87
CA TYR A 47 -10.95 6.65 -2.63
C TYR A 47 -10.99 5.16 -2.34
N ILE A 48 -10.06 4.42 -2.95
CA ILE A 48 -9.81 3.01 -2.68
C ILE A 48 -8.36 2.86 -2.25
N ILE A 49 -8.15 2.39 -1.03
CA ILE A 49 -6.82 2.21 -0.45
C ILE A 49 -6.48 0.73 -0.47
N PHE A 50 -5.35 0.40 -1.10
CA PHE A 50 -4.81 -0.95 -1.09
C PHE A 50 -3.66 -1.03 -0.10
N ASP A 51 -3.82 -1.88 0.93
CA ASP A 51 -2.70 -2.29 1.77
C ASP A 51 -1.87 -3.33 1.02
N MET A 52 -0.63 -2.96 0.69
CA MET A 52 0.26 -3.78 -0.13
C MET A 52 1.37 -4.39 0.72
N PRO A 53 1.84 -5.60 0.40
CA PRO A 53 2.93 -6.21 1.14
C PRO A 53 4.23 -5.37 1.02
N PRO A 54 5.16 -5.50 1.98
CA PRO A 54 6.42 -4.77 1.97
C PRO A 54 7.23 -4.97 0.68
N LEU A 55 8.04 -3.97 0.33
CA LEU A 55 8.94 -4.06 -0.82
C LEU A 55 10.12 -5.00 -0.54
N SER A 56 10.08 -6.18 -1.16
CA SER A 56 11.18 -7.15 -1.22
C SER A 56 11.53 -7.45 -2.69
N GLN A 57 12.62 -8.17 -2.97
CA GLN A 57 13.05 -8.43 -4.36
C GLN A 57 11.97 -9.11 -5.23
N THR A 58 11.12 -9.96 -4.63
CA THR A 58 10.08 -10.75 -5.32
C THR A 58 8.68 -10.36 -4.89
N SER A 59 8.50 -9.15 -4.31
CA SER A 59 7.21 -8.72 -3.80
C SER A 59 6.17 -8.53 -4.93
N PRO A 60 4.93 -9.02 -4.77
CA PRO A 60 3.85 -8.79 -5.75
C PRO A 60 3.48 -7.30 -5.86
N THR A 61 3.84 -6.48 -4.87
CA THR A 61 3.71 -5.03 -4.88
C THR A 61 4.33 -4.39 -6.12
N TRP A 62 5.40 -4.95 -6.68
CA TRP A 62 5.99 -4.43 -7.93
C TRP A 62 5.02 -4.48 -9.10
N GLY A 63 4.27 -5.59 -9.23
CA GLY A 63 3.27 -5.75 -10.28
C GLY A 63 2.02 -4.92 -10.02
N MET A 64 1.55 -4.89 -8.77
CA MET A 64 0.35 -4.14 -8.38
C MET A 64 0.57 -2.62 -8.45
N ALA A 65 1.77 -2.15 -8.11
CA ALA A 65 2.15 -0.74 -8.15
C ALA A 65 1.82 -0.11 -9.50
N ALA A 66 2.07 -0.80 -10.61
CA ALA A 66 1.81 -0.30 -11.97
C ALA A 66 0.35 0.15 -12.22
N PHE A 67 -0.61 -0.32 -11.42
CA PHE A 67 -2.04 -0.05 -11.60
C PHE A 67 -2.57 1.05 -10.68
N MET A 68 -1.76 1.50 -9.71
CA MET A 68 -2.17 2.50 -8.74
C MET A 68 -2.02 3.91 -9.29
N ASP A 69 -2.96 4.78 -8.94
CA ASP A 69 -2.93 6.20 -9.34
C ASP A 69 -1.99 7.04 -8.46
N LYS A 70 -1.70 6.60 -7.23
CA LYS A 70 -0.70 7.17 -6.32
C LYS A 70 -0.14 6.07 -5.42
N LEU A 71 1.12 6.20 -5.01
CA LEU A 71 1.76 5.29 -4.07
C LEU A 71 2.33 6.06 -2.88
N LEU A 72 2.03 5.55 -1.68
CA LEU A 72 2.61 6.03 -0.42
C LEU A 72 3.61 4.99 0.08
N LEU A 73 4.90 5.28 -0.05
CA LEU A 73 5.96 4.44 0.49
C LEU A 73 6.16 4.76 1.97
N VAL A 74 5.73 3.84 2.83
CA VAL A 74 5.91 3.96 4.28
C VAL A 74 7.30 3.47 4.67
N VAL A 75 8.04 4.31 5.41
CA VAL A 75 9.38 4.02 5.91
C VAL A 75 9.36 4.12 7.44
N GLU A 76 9.70 3.05 8.14
CA GLU A 76 9.81 3.06 9.60
C GLU A 76 11.15 3.70 10.02
N ALA A 77 11.06 4.83 10.72
CA ALA A 77 12.22 5.52 11.28
C ALA A 77 13.03 4.57 12.16
N GLU A 78 14.37 4.72 12.11
CA GLU A 78 15.34 3.96 12.93
C GLU A 78 15.43 2.45 12.69
N LYS A 79 14.52 1.88 11.89
CA LYS A 79 14.48 0.45 11.58
C LYS A 79 14.85 0.15 10.14
N ASP A 80 14.29 0.90 9.19
CA ASP A 80 14.50 0.61 7.77
C ASP A 80 15.85 1.13 7.28
N ASN A 81 16.55 0.30 6.50
CA ASN A 81 17.86 0.64 5.98
C ASN A 81 17.76 1.65 4.82
N ARG A 82 18.48 2.77 4.94
CA ARG A 82 18.50 3.87 3.94
C ARG A 82 18.82 3.42 2.52
N ASP A 83 19.74 2.47 2.33
CA ASP A 83 20.12 2.01 0.99
C ASP A 83 19.03 1.13 0.37
N LEU A 84 18.35 0.31 1.18
CA LEU A 84 17.18 -0.45 0.74
C LEU A 84 16.05 0.49 0.33
N ILE A 85 15.76 1.52 1.13
CA ILE A 85 14.76 2.54 0.83
C ILE A 85 15.12 3.24 -0.49
N ARG A 86 16.37 3.70 -0.66
CA ARG A 86 16.82 4.41 -1.86
C ARG A 86 16.68 3.55 -3.11
N ARG A 87 17.06 2.26 -3.04
CA ARG A 87 16.91 1.32 -4.16
C ARG A 87 15.43 1.06 -4.47
N GLY A 88 14.61 0.83 -3.45
CA GLY A 88 13.19 0.58 -3.59
C GLY A 88 12.46 1.77 -4.21
N TYR A 89 12.67 2.96 -3.64
CA TYR A 89 12.16 4.22 -4.17
C TYR A 89 12.60 4.42 -5.61
N GLY A 90 13.91 4.31 -5.91
CA GLY A 90 14.43 4.49 -7.27
C GLY A 90 13.77 3.57 -8.31
N LYS A 91 13.47 2.32 -7.94
CA LYS A 91 12.72 1.40 -8.82
C LYS A 91 11.26 1.83 -9.02
N LEU A 92 10.60 2.32 -7.97
CA LEU A 92 9.23 2.81 -8.07
C LEU A 92 9.17 4.05 -8.97
N VAL A 93 10.05 5.04 -8.78
CA VAL A 93 10.01 6.28 -9.58
C VAL A 93 10.45 6.07 -11.03
N ALA A 94 11.27 5.05 -11.30
CA ALA A 94 11.64 4.72 -12.68
C ALA A 94 10.43 4.32 -13.55
N GLY A 95 9.35 3.83 -12.93
CA GLY A 95 8.12 3.45 -13.62
C GLY A 95 6.99 4.49 -13.57
N ARG A 96 7.16 5.61 -12.83
CA ARG A 96 6.08 6.58 -12.52
C ARG A 96 6.58 7.77 -11.69
N ASP A 97 5.87 8.89 -11.72
CA ASP A 97 6.20 10.12 -10.96
C ASP A 97 5.34 10.33 -9.69
N ASN A 98 4.36 9.48 -9.44
CA ASN A 98 3.32 9.64 -8.40
C ASN A 98 3.62 8.88 -7.09
N VAL A 99 4.86 8.93 -6.62
CA VAL A 99 5.31 8.24 -5.39
C VAL A 99 5.65 9.26 -4.32
N ALA A 100 4.97 9.21 -3.18
CA ALA A 100 5.31 9.98 -1.99
C ALA A 100 5.89 9.06 -0.91
N VAL A 101 6.74 9.61 -0.04
CA VAL A 101 7.36 8.87 1.06
C VAL A 101 6.82 9.38 2.38
N MET A 102 6.38 8.47 3.25
CA MET A 102 5.92 8.79 4.60
C MET A 102 6.86 8.15 5.62
N VAL A 103 7.56 8.97 6.41
CA VAL A 103 8.39 8.49 7.51
C VAL A 103 7.50 8.28 8.74
N ASN A 104 7.35 7.03 9.14
CA ASN A 104 6.52 6.64 10.28
C ASN A 104 7.38 6.39 11.53
N LYS A 105 6.78 6.56 12.70
CA LYS A 105 7.42 6.37 14.02
C LYS A 105 8.66 7.24 14.27
N ALA A 106 8.78 8.37 13.57
CA ALA A 106 9.83 9.34 13.85
C ALA A 106 9.69 9.86 15.29
N ARG A 107 10.80 9.86 16.03
CA ARG A 107 10.87 10.41 17.38
C ARG A 107 11.69 11.68 17.35
N SER A 108 11.25 12.68 18.11
CA SER A 108 12.12 13.80 18.44
C SER A 108 12.95 13.47 19.67
N TYR A 109 14.27 13.51 19.51
CA TYR A 109 15.23 13.32 20.59
C TYR A 109 15.71 14.66 21.18
N VAL A 110 15.38 15.76 20.52
CA VAL A 110 15.69 17.09 21.03
C VAL A 110 14.61 17.53 22.01
N PRO A 111 14.98 18.17 23.13
CA PRO A 111 14.00 18.84 23.96
C PRO A 111 13.18 19.83 23.14
N LYS A 112 11.86 19.88 23.35
CA LYS A 112 10.93 20.73 22.58
C LYS A 112 11.33 22.21 22.48
N TRP A 113 12.11 22.71 23.43
CA TRP A 113 12.61 24.09 23.44
C TRP A 113 13.78 24.33 22.46
N LEU A 114 14.32 23.27 21.84
CA LEU A 114 15.38 23.31 20.80
C LEU A 114 14.89 22.80 19.45
N GLU A 115 13.63 22.40 19.30
CA GLU A 115 13.06 22.11 17.99
C GLU A 115 12.91 23.44 17.23
N LEU A 116 13.74 23.65 16.22
CA LEU A 116 13.59 24.76 15.27
C LEU A 116 12.34 24.48 14.41
N GLU A 117 11.41 25.44 14.38
CA GLU A 117 10.20 25.43 13.53
C GLU A 117 10.50 25.16 12.06
#